data_AF-A0A920PE94-F1
#
_entry.id   AF-A0A920PE94-F1
#
_cell.length_a   1.000
_cell.length_b   1.000
_cell.length_c   1.000
_cell.angle_alpha   90.00
_cell.angle_beta   90.00
_cell.angle_gamma   90.00
#
_symmetry.space_group_name_H-M   'P 1'
#
loop_
_entity.id
_entity.type
_entity.pdbx_description
1 polymer ?
#
loop_
_entity_poly.entity_id
_entity_poly.type
_entity_poly.pdbx_seq_one_letter_code
_entity_poly.pdbx_strand_id
1 'polypeptide(L)'
;MQVKACILVAMKKSIALLAAVSEEIARIKKAMHIFDRNRLNKTQTWTGTWWGKNIVLARTGVGRQKAKQATVQVIENFHPEAIIR
;
A
#
# COMPACT_ATOMS: atom_id res chain seq x y z
N MET A 1 -22.79 5.37 25.28
CA MET A 1 -22.38 6.56 24.50
C MET A 1 -20.94 6.87 24.88
N GLN A 2 -19.98 6.28 24.15
CA GLN A 2 -18.54 6.44 24.39
C GLN A 2 -17.97 7.22 23.21
N VAL A 3 -17.53 8.44 23.51
CA VAL A 3 -16.96 9.40 22.58
C VAL A 3 -15.60 8.86 22.13
N LYS A 4 -15.51 8.35 20.90
CA LYS A 4 -14.21 8.07 20.25
C LYS A 4 -13.58 9.41 19.88
N ALA A 5 -12.91 10.01 20.85
CA ALA A 5 -12.06 11.16 20.63
C ALA A 5 -10.94 10.79 19.64
N CYS A 6 -10.78 11.66 18.65
CA CYS A 6 -9.51 11.96 17.98
C CYS A 6 -8.76 10.79 17.36
N ILE A 7 -8.85 10.68 16.03
CA ILE A 7 -7.70 10.88 15.13
C ILE A 7 -8.29 10.86 13.72
N LEU A 8 -8.70 12.04 13.24
CA LEU A 8 -8.57 12.33 11.82
C LEU A 8 -7.06 12.55 11.62
N VAL A 9 -6.25 11.47 11.55
CA VAL A 9 -4.97 11.60 10.83
C VAL A 9 -5.44 12.04 9.46
N ALA A 10 -5.11 13.26 9.05
CA ALA A 10 -5.33 13.70 7.69
C ALA A 10 -4.72 12.61 6.80
N MET A 11 -5.55 11.78 6.17
CA MET A 11 -5.09 10.72 5.29
C MET A 11 -4.43 11.44 4.13
N LYS A 12 -3.10 11.58 4.18
CA LYS A 12 -2.37 12.18 3.09
C LYS A 12 -2.65 11.30 1.88
N LYS A 13 -3.15 11.91 0.81
CA LYS A 13 -3.47 11.21 -0.42
C LYS A 13 -2.26 10.36 -0.83
N SER A 14 -2.53 9.09 -1.11
CA SER A 14 -1.51 8.09 -1.41
C SER A 14 -1.83 7.39 -2.72
N ILE A 15 -0.79 7.03 -3.45
CA ILE A 15 -0.89 6.23 -4.68
C ILE A 15 -0.46 4.82 -4.34
N ALA A 16 -1.28 3.84 -4.70
CA ALA A 16 -0.92 2.43 -4.55
C ALA A 16 -0.20 1.91 -5.79
N LEU A 17 0.96 1.28 -5.58
CA LEU A 17 1.71 0.56 -6.61
C LEU A 17 1.59 -0.93 -6.31
N LEU A 18 0.99 -1.70 -7.21
CA LEU A 18 0.74 -3.12 -7.03
C LEU A 18 1.61 -3.93 -7.98
N ALA A 19 2.42 -4.84 -7.47
CA ALA A 19 3.28 -5.68 -8.30
C ALA A 19 3.25 -7.14 -7.84
N ALA A 20 3.37 -8.06 -8.78
CA ALA A 20 3.14 -9.49 -8.54
C ALA A 20 4.37 -10.16 -7.94
N VAL A 21 5.56 -9.84 -8.45
CA VAL A 21 6.81 -10.50 -8.07
C VAL A 21 7.75 -9.56 -7.31
N SER A 22 8.73 -10.15 -6.60
CA SER A 22 9.60 -9.39 -5.71
C SER A 22 10.60 -8.54 -6.50
N GLU A 23 10.96 -8.99 -7.69
CA GLU A 23 11.88 -8.37 -8.63
C GLU A 23 11.32 -7.03 -9.15
N GLU A 24 10.02 -6.97 -9.44
CA GLU A 24 9.31 -5.75 -9.87
C GLU A 24 9.40 -4.66 -8.78
N ILE A 25 9.19 -5.04 -7.52
CA ILE A 25 9.18 -4.08 -6.41
C ILE A 25 10.56 -3.74 -5.88
N ALA A 26 11.58 -4.57 -6.11
CA ALA A 26 12.88 -4.43 -5.45
C ALA A 26 13.55 -3.07 -5.73
N ARG A 27 13.45 -2.59 -6.98
CA ARG A 27 13.99 -1.28 -7.38
C ARG A 27 13.21 -0.12 -6.76
N ILE A 28 11.89 -0.16 -6.82
CA ILE A 28 11.02 0.88 -6.25
C ILE A 28 11.23 0.95 -4.73
N LYS A 29 11.25 -0.20 -4.07
CA LYS A 29 11.47 -0.32 -2.62
C LYS A 29 12.82 0.26 -2.18
N LYS A 30 13.88 0.10 -2.99
CA LYS A 30 15.19 0.71 -2.72
C LYS A 30 15.18 2.24 -2.89
N ALA A 31 14.39 2.76 -3.82
CA ALA A 31 14.30 4.19 -4.09
C ALA A 31 13.31 4.92 -3.15
N MET A 32 12.41 4.19 -2.50
CA MET A 32 11.40 4.72 -1.60
C MET A 32 11.97 4.94 -0.19
N HIS A 33 11.65 6.08 0.43
CA HIS A 33 11.85 6.27 1.86
C HIS A 33 10.68 5.61 2.60
N ILE A 34 10.90 4.39 3.08
CA ILE A 34 9.92 3.57 3.76
C ILE A 34 9.90 3.93 5.25
N PHE A 35 8.75 4.33 5.76
CA PHE A 35 8.56 4.58 7.19
C PHE A 35 7.70 3.52 7.88
N ASP A 36 6.92 2.73 7.13
CA ASP A 36 6.10 1.68 7.71
C ASP A 36 5.95 0.45 6.77
N ARG A 37 5.78 -0.72 7.39
CA ARG A 37 5.74 -2.03 6.73
C ARG A 37 4.65 -2.88 7.35
N ASN A 38 3.66 -3.23 6.56
CA ASN A 38 2.50 -3.97 7.02
C ASN A 38 2.35 -5.29 6.29
N ARG A 39 1.70 -6.24 6.96
CA ARG A 39 1.27 -7.49 6.36
C ARG A 39 -0.24 -7.61 6.52
N LEU A 40 -0.95 -7.32 5.45
CA LEU A 40 -2.39 -7.50 5.37
C LEU A 40 -2.65 -8.94 4.92
N ASN A 41 -2.96 -9.85 5.84
CA ASN A 41 -3.11 -11.28 5.55
C ASN A 41 -1.89 -11.87 4.78
N LYS A 42 -2.05 -12.09 3.46
CA LYS A 42 -1.03 -12.62 2.55
C LYS A 42 -0.35 -11.53 1.70
N THR A 43 -0.80 -10.29 1.79
CA THR A 43 -0.30 -9.13 1.05
C THR A 43 0.73 -8.40 1.91
N GLN A 44 1.93 -8.22 1.39
CA GLN A 44 2.95 -7.38 2.03
C GLN A 44 2.84 -5.98 1.47
N THR A 45 2.86 -4.97 2.33
CA THR A 45 2.83 -3.57 1.93
C THR A 45 3.95 -2.78 2.59
N TRP A 46 4.45 -1.78 1.88
CA TRP A 46 5.43 -0.82 2.34
C TRP A 46 4.85 0.57 2.10
N THR A 47 4.75 1.37 3.15
CA THR A 47 4.29 2.74 3.09
C THR A 47 5.49 3.67 3.23
N GLY A 48 5.52 4.67 2.36
CA GLY A 48 6.69 5.52 2.23
C GLY A 48 6.44 6.75 1.39
N THR A 49 7.51 7.50 1.18
CA THR A 49 7.54 8.56 0.19
C THR A 49 8.47 8.21 -0.95
N TRP A 50 8.04 8.48 -2.18
CA TRP A 50 8.86 8.36 -3.38
C TRP A 50 8.55 9.55 -4.28
N TRP A 51 9.58 10.30 -4.67
CA TRP A 51 9.44 11.51 -5.50
C TRP A 51 8.46 12.54 -4.90
N GLY A 52 8.48 12.70 -3.56
CA GLY A 52 7.60 13.62 -2.84
C GLY A 52 6.13 13.19 -2.75
N LYS A 53 5.76 12.00 -3.24
CA LYS A 53 4.42 11.43 -3.15
C LYS A 53 4.35 10.35 -2.07
N ASN A 54 3.21 10.24 -1.40
CA ASN A 54 2.97 9.12 -0.49
C ASN A 54 2.62 7.89 -1.31
N ILE A 55 3.37 6.81 -1.13
CA ILE A 55 3.22 5.58 -1.88
C ILE A 55 2.88 4.44 -0.92
N VAL A 56 1.93 3.62 -1.35
CA VAL A 56 1.66 2.30 -0.79
C VAL A 56 2.12 1.26 -1.82
N LEU A 57 3.30 0.70 -1.62
CA LEU A 57 3.81 -0.37 -2.47
C LEU A 57 3.30 -1.70 -1.93
N ALA A 58 2.60 -2.50 -2.73
CA ALA A 58 2.05 -3.79 -2.31
C ALA A 58 2.48 -4.93 -3.22
N ARG A 59 2.95 -6.02 -2.62
CA ARG A 59 3.20 -7.27 -3.34
C ARG A 59 1.93 -8.10 -3.38
N THR A 60 1.36 -8.27 -4.57
CA THR A 60 0.09 -8.96 -4.78
C THR A 60 0.23 -10.47 -4.94
N GLY A 61 1.39 -10.94 -5.41
CA GLY A 61 1.62 -12.34 -5.77
C GLY A 61 1.03 -12.70 -7.14
N VAL A 62 1.59 -13.75 -7.75
CA VAL A 62 1.18 -14.20 -9.09
C VAL A 62 -0.18 -14.93 -9.03
N GLY A 63 -1.08 -14.53 -9.93
CA GLY A 63 -2.38 -15.15 -10.17
C GLY A 63 -3.57 -14.22 -9.90
N ARG A 64 -4.63 -14.35 -10.71
CA ARG A 64 -5.80 -13.45 -10.71
C ARG A 64 -6.46 -13.31 -9.34
N GLN A 65 -6.64 -14.43 -8.63
CA GLN A 65 -7.28 -14.43 -7.30
C GLN A 65 -6.43 -13.68 -6.26
N LYS A 66 -5.11 -13.89 -6.27
CA LYS A 66 -4.19 -13.20 -5.35
C LYS A 66 -4.15 -11.70 -5.62
N ALA A 67 -4.05 -11.32 -6.90
CA ALA A 67 -4.09 -9.91 -7.32
C ALA A 67 -5.40 -9.21 -6.92
N LYS A 68 -6.54 -9.89 -7.06
CA LYS A 68 -7.84 -9.37 -6.62
C LYS A 68 -7.88 -9.17 -5.11
N GLN A 69 -7.46 -10.17 -4.32
CA GLN A 69 -7.46 -10.09 -2.86
C GLN A 69 -6.53 -8.98 -2.34
N ALA A 70 -5.33 -8.88 -2.90
CA ALA A 70 -4.37 -7.85 -2.52
C ALA A 70 -4.88 -6.44 -2.87
N THR A 71 -5.51 -6.28 -4.04
CA THR A 71 -6.14 -5.01 -4.43
C THR A 71 -7.19 -4.58 -3.42
N VAL A 72 -8.13 -5.46 -3.07
CA VAL A 72 -9.21 -5.15 -2.12
C VAL A 72 -8.62 -4.72 -0.77
N GLN A 73 -7.65 -5.48 -0.24
CA GLN A 73 -7.00 -5.14 1.02
C GLN A 73 -6.30 -3.78 0.98
N VAL A 74 -5.63 -3.44 -0.13
CA VAL A 74 -4.98 -2.13 -0.26
C VAL A 74 -6.01 -1.00 -0.30
N ILE A 75 -7.12 -1.17 -1.01
CA ILE A 75 -8.20 -0.18 -1.07
C ILE A 75 -8.80 0.06 0.31
N GLU A 76 -9.18 -1.02 1.01
CA GLU A 76 -9.88 -0.96 2.30
C GLU A 76 -9.00 -0.41 3.44
N ASN A 77 -7.68 -0.66 3.39
CA ASN A 77 -6.79 -0.25 4.48
C ASN A 77 -6.13 1.11 4.24
N PHE A 78 -5.90 1.50 2.99
CA PHE A 78 -5.13 2.71 2.68
C PHE A 78 -5.89 3.78 1.89
N HIS A 79 -7.06 3.46 1.32
CA HIS A 79 -7.90 4.39 0.56
C HIS A 79 -7.09 5.25 -0.46
N PRO A 80 -6.31 4.61 -1.35
CA PRO A 80 -5.46 5.34 -2.27
C PRO A 80 -6.27 6.13 -3.30
N GLU A 81 -5.74 7.26 -3.75
CA GLU A 81 -6.38 8.10 -4.78
C GLU A 81 -6.27 7.50 -6.18
N ALA A 82 -5.25 6.67 -6.39
CA ALA A 82 -4.98 5.99 -7.65
C ALA A 82 -4.26 4.66 -7.39
N ILE A 83 -4.45 3.72 -8.31
CA ILE A 83 -3.78 2.43 -8.31
C ILE A 83 -3.05 2.27 -9.64
N ILE A 84 -1.76 1.97 -9.57
CA ILE A 84 -0.91 1.61 -10.70
C ILE A 84 -0.49 0.15 -10.52
N ARG A 85 -0.56 -0.63 -11.60
CA ARG A 85 -0.19 -2.05 -11.64
C ARG A 85 0.89 -2.27 -12.69
#